data_AF-A0AAU8CES6-F1
#
_entry.id   AF-A0AAU8CES6-F1
#
_cell.length_a   1.000
_cell.length_b   1.000
_cell.length_c   1.000
_cell.angle_alpha   90.00
_cell.angle_beta   90.00
_cell.angle_gamma   90.00
#
_symmetry.space_group_name_H-M   'P 1'
#
loop_
_entity.id
_entity.type
_entity.pdbx_description
1 polymer ?
#
loop_
_entity_poly.entity_id
_entity_poly.type
_entity_poly.pdbx_seq_one_letter_code
_entity_poly.pdbx_strand_id
1 'polypeptide(L)'
;MQDAIRVLAGECAVRYESDGRTERDLRGDVVVIVKPDDTVLVHDADGYQPAAWLTRPGVVRYTRDARGFRIDAADGDERLVVESATEHGDAHYPASPAGPPVGTCECDGTLVRDGGRVVCIDCRTSYAIPRDAAVVDEPCPDCGLPQLRVERGGEVTACLDRDCTPIADLVAERFDGAWACRCGAPLEIEADRGLHAACPDCDASYRLPRGTVDGTCECGLPAFETPSGPRCLDGDCGQALTAGGRDRNS
;
A
#
# COMPACT_ATOMS: atom_id res chain seq x y z
N MET A 1 -5.92 -17.90 -8.43
CA MET A 1 -5.53 -16.51 -8.74
C MET A 1 -4.98 -16.53 -10.15
N GLN A 2 -5.55 -15.75 -11.07
CA GLN A 2 -5.05 -15.68 -12.45
C GLN A 2 -3.96 -14.60 -12.48
N ASP A 3 -2.71 -14.94 -12.78
CA ASP A 3 -1.61 -13.95 -12.91
C ASP A 3 -1.61 -13.23 -14.28
N ALA A 4 -2.75 -13.28 -14.97
CA ALA A 4 -2.93 -12.73 -16.31
C ALA A 4 -4.23 -11.93 -16.40
N ILE A 5 -4.20 -10.88 -17.21
CA ILE A 5 -5.39 -10.17 -17.65
C ILE A 5 -5.99 -10.96 -18.81
N ARG A 6 -7.29 -11.28 -18.73
CA ARG A 6 -8.04 -11.79 -19.88
C ARG A 6 -8.67 -10.62 -20.63
N VAL A 7 -8.51 -10.60 -21.94
CA VAL A 7 -9.12 -9.63 -22.83
C VAL A 7 -10.00 -10.36 -23.83
N LEU A 8 -11.27 -10.00 -23.86
CA LEU A 8 -12.26 -10.52 -24.79
C LEU A 8 -12.78 -9.37 -25.65
N ALA A 9 -13.04 -9.63 -26.92
CA ALA A 9 -13.64 -8.66 -27.82
C ALA A 9 -14.80 -9.31 -28.58
N GLY A 10 -15.88 -8.55 -28.79
CA GLY A 10 -17.06 -9.07 -29.46
C GLY A 10 -18.20 -8.06 -29.58
N GLU A 11 -19.14 -8.33 -30.47
CA GLU A 11 -20.46 -7.68 -30.42
C GLU A 11 -21.21 -8.27 -29.23
N CYS A 12 -21.44 -7.48 -28.18
CA CYS A 12 -22.00 -7.96 -26.92
C CYS A 12 -23.28 -7.22 -26.53
N ALA A 13 -24.15 -7.92 -25.82
CA ALA A 13 -25.11 -7.31 -24.90
C ALA A 13 -24.47 -7.19 -23.51
N VAL A 14 -24.59 -6.03 -22.87
CA VAL A 14 -24.03 -5.73 -21.55
C VAL A 14 -25.15 -5.27 -20.64
N ARG A 15 -25.34 -5.96 -19.51
CA ARG A 15 -26.33 -5.60 -18.50
C ARG A 15 -25.66 -5.40 -17.15
N TYR A 16 -25.89 -4.25 -16.54
CA TYR A 16 -25.51 -3.96 -15.16
C TYR A 16 -26.75 -3.78 -14.30
N GLU A 17 -26.82 -4.52 -13.20
CA GLU A 17 -27.89 -4.47 -12.22
C GLU A 17 -27.32 -4.08 -10.85
N SER A 18 -28.05 -3.24 -10.12
CA SER A 18 -27.78 -2.85 -8.73
C SER A 18 -29.11 -2.74 -8.00
N ASP A 19 -29.20 -3.28 -6.79
CA ASP A 19 -30.42 -3.24 -5.95
C ASP A 19 -31.69 -3.72 -6.69
N GLY A 20 -31.53 -4.76 -7.52
CA GLY A 20 -32.62 -5.33 -8.33
C GLY A 20 -33.11 -4.44 -9.48
N ARG A 21 -32.38 -3.38 -9.83
CA ARG A 21 -32.69 -2.48 -10.95
C ARG A 21 -31.64 -2.57 -12.03
N THR A 22 -32.08 -2.54 -13.29
CA THR A 22 -31.17 -2.42 -14.43
C THR A 22 -30.70 -0.98 -14.57
N GLU A 23 -29.42 -0.74 -14.28
CA GLU A 23 -28.76 0.57 -14.36
C GLU A 23 -28.08 0.78 -15.72
N ARG A 24 -27.69 -0.30 -16.40
CA ARG A 24 -27.19 -0.29 -17.79
C ARG A 24 -27.77 -1.46 -18.56
N ASP A 25 -28.21 -1.19 -19.79
CA ASP A 25 -28.57 -2.21 -20.79
C ASP A 25 -28.04 -1.70 -22.14
N LEU A 26 -26.92 -2.25 -22.59
CA LEU A 26 -26.14 -1.77 -23.72
C LEU A 26 -25.95 -2.87 -24.76
N ARG A 27 -25.73 -2.47 -26.02
CA ARG A 27 -25.33 -3.37 -27.10
C ARG A 27 -24.33 -2.70 -28.02
N GLY A 28 -23.27 -3.43 -28.40
CA GLY A 28 -22.29 -2.97 -29.38
C GLY A 28 -21.02 -3.81 -29.38
N ASP A 29 -20.08 -3.46 -30.26
CA ASP A 29 -18.74 -4.01 -30.25
C ASP A 29 -17.96 -3.43 -29.06
N VAL A 30 -17.55 -4.31 -28.15
CA VAL A 30 -16.88 -3.93 -26.89
C VAL A 30 -15.62 -4.76 -26.66
N VAL A 31 -14.74 -4.24 -25.82
CA VAL A 31 -13.60 -4.95 -25.24
C VAL A 31 -13.85 -5.15 -23.75
N VAL A 32 -13.81 -6.40 -23.30
CA VAL A 32 -13.94 -6.77 -21.90
C VAL A 32 -12.57 -7.14 -21.34
N ILE A 33 -12.20 -6.51 -20.24
CA ILE A 33 -10.95 -6.75 -19.51
C ILE A 33 -11.31 -7.37 -18.17
N VAL A 34 -10.83 -8.58 -17.91
CA VAL A 34 -10.92 -9.25 -16.60
C VAL A 34 -9.53 -9.27 -15.97
N LYS A 35 -9.38 -8.55 -14.85
CA LYS A 35 -8.10 -8.43 -14.13
C LYS A 35 -7.85 -9.63 -13.19
N PRO A 36 -6.60 -9.83 -12.74
CA PRO A 36 -6.25 -10.83 -11.72
C PRO A 36 -7.06 -10.79 -10.43
N ASP A 37 -7.54 -9.61 -10.02
CA ASP A 37 -8.38 -9.41 -8.85
C ASP A 37 -9.88 -9.50 -9.18
N ASP A 38 -10.21 -10.16 -10.28
CA ASP A 38 -11.56 -10.40 -10.81
C ASP A 38 -12.34 -9.12 -11.20
N THR A 39 -11.71 -7.95 -11.14
CA THR A 39 -12.31 -6.71 -11.67
C THR A 39 -12.62 -6.89 -13.15
N VAL A 40 -13.89 -6.67 -13.52
CA VAL A 40 -14.38 -6.72 -14.90
C VAL A 40 -14.64 -5.30 -15.38
N LEU A 41 -14.00 -4.91 -16.49
CA LEU A 41 -14.19 -3.62 -17.16
C LEU A 41 -14.69 -3.86 -18.58
N VAL A 42 -15.70 -3.11 -19.01
CA VAL A 42 -16.23 -3.15 -20.39
C VAL A 42 -16.01 -1.79 -21.03
N HIS A 43 -15.21 -1.74 -22.08
CA HIS A 43 -14.95 -0.53 -22.87
C HIS A 43 -15.66 -0.61 -24.21
N ASP A 44 -16.36 0.47 -24.59
CA ASP A 44 -16.82 0.69 -25.95
C ASP A 44 -15.81 1.56 -26.71
N ALA A 45 -16.20 2.11 -27.87
CA ALA A 45 -15.31 2.87 -28.74
C ALA A 45 -14.92 4.26 -28.19
N ASP A 46 -15.65 4.80 -27.22
CA ASP A 46 -15.53 6.18 -26.78
C ASP A 46 -15.43 6.31 -25.26
N GLY A 47 -15.02 7.49 -24.79
CA GLY A 47 -14.98 7.81 -23.37
C GLY A 47 -13.74 7.31 -22.63
N TYR A 48 -13.37 8.06 -21.59
CA TYR A 48 -12.24 7.71 -20.73
C TYR A 48 -12.58 6.58 -19.75
N GLN A 49 -13.84 6.51 -19.32
CA GLN A 49 -14.32 5.52 -18.35
C GLN A 49 -14.86 4.27 -19.08
N PRO A 50 -14.79 3.09 -18.46
CA PRO A 50 -15.51 1.91 -18.97
C PRO A 50 -17.02 2.20 -19.06
N ALA A 51 -17.67 1.68 -20.10
CA ALA A 51 -19.12 1.75 -20.30
C ALA A 51 -19.90 1.02 -19.20
N ALA A 52 -19.32 -0.07 -18.66
CA ALA A 52 -19.77 -0.78 -17.48
C ALA A 52 -18.58 -1.43 -16.77
N TRP A 53 -18.67 -1.62 -15.45
CA TRP A 53 -17.65 -2.34 -14.69
C TRP A 53 -18.22 -2.92 -13.40
N LEU A 54 -17.53 -3.92 -12.84
CA LEU A 54 -17.73 -4.39 -11.48
C LEU A 54 -16.36 -4.68 -10.87
N THR A 55 -16.07 -4.04 -9.73
CA THR A 55 -14.73 -4.07 -9.12
C THR A 55 -14.67 -5.15 -8.06
N ARG A 56 -13.70 -6.06 -8.16
CA ARG A 56 -13.46 -7.15 -7.19
C ARG A 56 -14.72 -7.89 -6.72
N PRO A 57 -15.54 -8.37 -7.66
CA PRO A 57 -16.76 -9.07 -7.29
C PRO A 57 -16.47 -10.33 -6.49
N GLY A 58 -17.38 -10.71 -5.59
CA GLY A 58 -17.30 -11.99 -4.88
C GLY A 58 -17.29 -13.22 -5.81
N VAL A 59 -17.79 -13.10 -7.05
CA VAL A 59 -17.70 -14.16 -8.05
C VAL A 59 -17.63 -13.61 -9.48
N VAL A 60 -16.81 -14.25 -10.34
CA VAL A 60 -16.84 -14.12 -11.80
C VAL A 60 -16.95 -15.50 -12.43
N ARG A 61 -18.00 -15.71 -13.22
CA ARG A 61 -18.16 -16.92 -14.04
C ARG A 61 -17.92 -16.59 -15.49
N TYR A 62 -17.04 -17.37 -16.11
CA TYR A 62 -16.79 -17.32 -17.53
C TYR A 62 -17.29 -18.62 -18.18
N THR A 63 -18.14 -18.49 -19.19
CA THR A 63 -18.63 -19.60 -19.99
C THR A 63 -18.33 -19.32 -21.46
N ARG A 64 -17.86 -20.34 -22.19
CA ARG A 64 -17.64 -20.26 -23.63
C ARG A 64 -18.25 -21.47 -24.32
N ASP A 65 -18.94 -21.22 -25.42
CA ASP A 65 -19.44 -22.26 -26.31
C ASP A 65 -19.27 -21.84 -27.78
N ALA A 66 -19.82 -22.62 -28.72
CA ALA A 66 -19.73 -22.34 -30.15
C ALA A 66 -20.40 -21.01 -30.59
N ARG A 67 -21.20 -20.38 -29.72
CA ARG A 67 -21.90 -19.11 -29.97
C ARG A 67 -21.13 -17.91 -29.42
N GLY A 68 -20.04 -18.12 -28.67
CA GLY A 68 -19.18 -17.08 -28.13
C GLY A 68 -18.95 -17.24 -26.64
N PHE A 69 -18.76 -16.12 -25.94
CA PHE A 69 -18.49 -16.06 -24.52
C PHE A 69 -19.59 -15.36 -23.71
N ARG A 70 -19.64 -15.69 -22.44
CA ARG A 70 -20.43 -15.00 -21.42
C ARG A 70 -19.60 -14.78 -20.16
N ILE A 71 -19.64 -13.55 -19.66
CA ILE A 71 -19.14 -13.19 -18.33
C ILE A 71 -20.34 -12.88 -17.44
N ASP A 72 -20.35 -13.45 -16.25
CA ASP A 72 -21.36 -13.23 -15.21
C ASP A 72 -20.64 -12.96 -13.88
N ALA A 73 -20.52 -11.68 -13.56
CA ALA A 73 -19.86 -11.18 -12.35
C ALA A 73 -20.91 -10.69 -11.36
N ALA A 74 -20.76 -11.02 -10.08
CA ALA A 74 -21.71 -10.63 -9.04
C ALA A 74 -21.03 -10.32 -7.70
N ASP A 75 -21.55 -9.30 -7.01
CA ASP A 75 -21.14 -8.91 -5.67
C ASP A 75 -22.33 -8.36 -4.89
N GLY A 76 -22.78 -9.06 -3.85
CA GLY A 76 -24.01 -8.69 -3.13
C GLY A 76 -25.21 -8.55 -4.08
N ASP A 77 -25.77 -7.33 -4.13
CA ASP A 77 -26.92 -6.97 -4.98
C ASP A 77 -26.50 -6.40 -6.36
N GLU A 78 -25.20 -6.34 -6.65
CA GLU A 78 -24.65 -5.89 -7.92
C GLU A 78 -24.34 -7.07 -8.85
N ARG A 79 -24.66 -6.92 -10.13
CA ARG A 79 -24.39 -7.95 -11.15
C ARG A 79 -24.06 -7.34 -12.50
N LEU A 80 -22.95 -7.77 -13.08
CA LEU A 80 -22.54 -7.42 -14.44
C LEU A 80 -22.55 -8.67 -15.32
N VAL A 81 -23.36 -8.63 -16.37
CA VAL A 81 -23.46 -9.68 -17.38
C VAL A 81 -23.01 -9.13 -18.72
N VAL A 82 -22.07 -9.83 -19.37
CA VAL A 82 -21.67 -9.58 -20.75
C VAL A 82 -21.88 -10.86 -21.55
N GLU A 83 -22.63 -10.78 -22.64
CA GLU A 83 -22.91 -11.92 -23.50
C GLU A 83 -22.63 -11.54 -24.95
N SER A 84 -21.68 -12.24 -25.58
CA SER A 84 -21.34 -11.99 -26.97
C SER A 84 -22.36 -12.63 -27.91
N ALA A 85 -22.81 -11.88 -28.90
CA ALA A 85 -23.46 -12.41 -30.10
C ALA A 85 -22.42 -12.92 -31.10
N THR A 86 -21.28 -12.24 -31.20
CA THR A 86 -20.13 -12.62 -32.04
C THR A 86 -18.84 -12.39 -31.27
N GLU A 87 -17.96 -13.39 -31.21
CA GLU A 87 -16.62 -13.27 -30.64
C GLU A 87 -15.63 -12.79 -31.72
N HIS A 88 -14.93 -11.70 -31.45
CA HIS A 88 -13.86 -11.18 -32.30
C HIS A 88 -12.46 -11.56 -31.78
N GLY A 89 -12.32 -11.84 -30.48
CA GLY A 89 -11.06 -12.31 -29.91
C GLY A 89 -11.13 -12.69 -28.43
N ASP A 90 -10.21 -13.57 -28.03
CA ASP A 90 -9.96 -14.01 -26.65
C ASP A 90 -8.44 -14.17 -26.47
N ALA A 91 -7.87 -13.46 -25.51
CA ALA A 91 -6.45 -13.52 -25.22
C ALA A 91 -6.15 -13.35 -23.73
N HIS A 92 -5.04 -13.94 -23.30
CA HIS A 92 -4.49 -13.80 -21.95
C HIS A 92 -3.13 -13.12 -22.03
N TYR A 93 -2.96 -12.07 -21.24
CA TYR A 93 -1.72 -11.31 -21.18
C TYR A 93 -1.15 -11.36 -19.76
N PRO A 94 0.12 -11.74 -19.58
CA PRO A 94 0.78 -11.63 -18.28
C PRO A 94 0.66 -10.21 -17.74
N ALA A 95 0.35 -10.10 -16.44
CA ALA A 95 0.23 -8.81 -15.77
C ALA A 95 1.10 -8.76 -14.53
N SER A 96 1.64 -7.58 -14.25
CA SER A 96 2.47 -7.29 -13.08
C SER A 96 1.99 -6.01 -12.40
N PRO A 97 2.30 -5.82 -11.11
CA PRO A 97 2.39 -4.48 -10.56
C PRO A 97 3.31 -3.62 -11.43
N ALA A 98 2.88 -2.39 -11.70
CA ALA A 98 3.64 -1.43 -12.49
C ALA A 98 3.82 -0.15 -11.67
N GLY A 99 5.05 0.36 -11.62
CA GLY A 99 5.40 1.56 -10.90
C GLY A 99 6.86 1.95 -11.12
N PRO A 100 7.35 3.01 -10.47
CA PRO A 100 8.74 3.40 -10.56
C PRO A 100 9.68 2.26 -10.15
N PRO A 101 10.74 1.96 -10.91
CA PRO A 101 11.75 0.99 -10.49
C PRO A 101 12.49 1.53 -9.26
N VAL A 102 12.78 0.64 -8.30
CA VAL A 102 13.42 1.00 -7.02
C VAL A 102 14.58 0.09 -6.64
N GLY A 103 15.00 -0.81 -7.55
CA GLY A 103 16.18 -1.63 -7.41
C GLY A 103 15.98 -3.05 -7.91
N THR A 104 16.81 -3.96 -7.42
CA THR A 104 16.92 -5.33 -7.91
C THR A 104 16.49 -6.32 -6.83
N CYS A 105 15.73 -7.34 -7.22
CA CYS A 105 15.33 -8.44 -6.36
C CYS A 105 16.43 -9.51 -6.31
N GLU A 106 16.39 -10.40 -5.32
CA GLU A 106 17.31 -11.55 -5.21
C GLU A 106 17.25 -12.50 -6.43
N CYS A 107 16.15 -12.47 -7.19
CA CYS A 107 16.01 -13.22 -8.44
C CYS A 107 16.58 -12.48 -9.67
N ASP A 108 17.33 -11.39 -9.47
CA ASP A 108 17.81 -10.45 -10.49
C ASP A 108 16.71 -9.65 -11.21
N GLY A 109 15.45 -9.85 -10.84
CA GLY A 109 14.31 -9.14 -11.40
C GLY A 109 14.17 -7.70 -10.89
N THR A 110 13.41 -6.88 -11.62
CA THR A 110 13.20 -5.47 -11.25
C THR A 110 12.18 -5.34 -10.12
N LEU A 111 12.55 -4.64 -9.04
CA LEU A 111 11.63 -4.20 -8.00
C LEU A 111 10.98 -2.88 -8.38
N VAL A 112 9.65 -2.80 -8.26
CA VAL A 112 8.88 -1.57 -8.50
C VAL A 112 8.12 -1.13 -7.26
N ARG A 113 7.94 0.18 -7.12
CA ARG A 113 7.09 0.77 -6.08
C ARG A 113 5.62 0.68 -6.50
N ASP A 114 4.82 -0.07 -5.73
CA ASP A 114 3.39 -0.21 -5.97
C ASP A 114 2.60 0.14 -4.69
N GLY A 115 2.14 1.39 -4.59
CA GLY A 115 1.28 1.83 -3.48
C GLY A 115 1.93 1.68 -2.09
N GLY A 116 1.54 0.65 -1.32
CA GLY A 116 2.05 0.36 0.03
C GLY A 116 3.14 -0.71 0.09
N ARG A 117 3.66 -1.13 -1.07
CA ARG A 117 4.61 -2.23 -1.20
C ARG A 117 5.70 -1.96 -2.24
N VAL A 118 6.76 -2.75 -2.18
CA VAL A 118 7.75 -2.92 -3.24
C VAL A 118 7.63 -4.35 -3.74
N VAL A 119 7.48 -4.55 -5.05
CA VAL A 119 7.19 -5.87 -5.63
C VAL A 119 8.12 -6.16 -6.80
N CYS A 120 8.62 -7.38 -6.89
CA CYS A 120 9.36 -7.84 -8.06
C CYS A 120 8.41 -8.13 -9.22
N ILE A 121 8.73 -7.61 -10.42
CA ILE A 121 7.92 -7.83 -11.62
C ILE A 121 8.05 -9.25 -12.19
N ASP A 122 9.07 -10.00 -11.78
CA ASP A 122 9.35 -11.35 -12.28
C ASP A 122 8.90 -12.43 -11.29
N CYS A 123 9.49 -12.49 -10.08
CA CYS A 123 9.19 -13.53 -9.10
C CYS A 123 8.01 -13.22 -8.16
N ARG A 124 7.42 -12.00 -8.26
CA ARG A 124 6.29 -11.54 -7.44
C ARG A 124 6.56 -11.43 -5.92
N THR A 125 7.81 -11.61 -5.46
CA THR A 125 8.18 -11.30 -4.08
C THR A 125 7.79 -9.86 -3.74
N SER A 126 7.14 -9.69 -2.58
CA SER A 126 6.53 -8.43 -2.17
C SER A 126 6.92 -8.06 -0.75
N TYR A 127 7.35 -6.82 -0.56
CA TYR A 127 7.73 -6.24 0.71
C TYR A 127 6.73 -5.12 1.06
N ALA A 128 6.02 -5.25 2.17
CA ALA A 128 5.17 -4.18 2.68
C ALA A 128 6.06 -3.08 3.28
N ILE A 129 5.76 -1.81 2.97
CA ILE A 129 6.57 -0.70 3.48
C ILE A 129 5.70 0.32 4.22
N PRO A 130 6.27 1.04 5.21
CA PRO A 130 5.57 2.13 5.88
C PRO A 130 5.09 3.20 4.89
N ARG A 131 3.96 3.84 5.18
CA ARG A 131 3.38 4.87 4.29
C ARG A 131 4.29 6.09 4.11
N ASP A 132 5.13 6.35 5.10
CA ASP A 132 6.07 7.46 5.16
C ASP A 132 7.49 7.05 4.73
N ALA A 133 7.70 5.81 4.28
CA ALA A 133 9.01 5.37 3.81
C ALA A 133 9.31 5.91 2.40
N ALA A 134 10.52 6.42 2.24
CA ALA A 134 11.14 6.64 0.94
C ALA A 134 12.09 5.48 0.64
N VAL A 135 12.08 4.96 -0.59
CA VAL A 135 13.13 4.02 -1.02
C VAL A 135 14.34 4.85 -1.44
N VAL A 136 15.53 4.46 -0.99
CA VAL A 136 16.80 5.14 -1.35
C VAL A 136 17.56 4.33 -2.39
N ASP A 137 18.47 5.00 -3.10
CA ASP A 137 19.21 4.41 -4.22
C ASP A 137 20.31 3.44 -3.76
N GLU A 138 20.87 3.67 -2.57
CA GLU A 138 21.91 2.81 -2.01
C GLU A 138 21.35 1.45 -1.60
N PRO A 139 21.87 0.33 -2.15
CA PRO A 139 21.45 -0.99 -1.74
C PRO A 139 21.96 -1.32 -0.34
N CYS A 140 21.24 -2.21 0.34
CA CYS A 140 21.63 -2.76 1.63
C CYS A 140 22.99 -3.47 1.48
N PRO A 141 23.98 -3.17 2.33
CA PRO A 141 25.31 -3.77 2.23
C PRO A 141 25.31 -5.27 2.51
N ASP A 142 24.31 -5.79 3.23
CA ASP A 142 24.27 -7.18 3.68
C ASP A 142 23.59 -8.11 2.66
N CYS A 143 22.46 -7.68 2.06
CA CYS A 143 21.69 -8.51 1.13
C CYS A 143 21.55 -7.92 -0.29
N GLY A 144 21.96 -6.68 -0.53
CA GLY A 144 21.87 -6.02 -1.83
C GLY A 144 20.46 -5.53 -2.21
N LEU A 145 19.43 -5.81 -1.41
CA LEU A 145 18.08 -5.27 -1.62
C LEU A 145 18.06 -3.75 -1.39
N PRO A 146 17.08 -3.01 -1.93
CA PRO A 146 16.92 -1.58 -1.66
C PRO A 146 16.79 -1.28 -0.17
N GLN A 147 17.05 -0.02 0.21
CA GLN A 147 16.85 0.45 1.58
C GLN A 147 15.67 1.42 1.67
N LEU A 148 15.12 1.53 2.87
CA LEU A 148 14.01 2.41 3.23
C LEU A 148 14.50 3.47 4.21
N ARG A 149 14.23 4.73 3.90
CA ARG A 149 14.43 5.86 4.80
C ARG A 149 13.10 6.26 5.43
N VAL A 150 13.07 6.33 6.75
CA VAL A 150 11.89 6.66 7.58
C VAL A 150 12.25 7.62 8.70
N GLU A 151 11.26 8.30 9.28
CA GLU A 151 11.44 9.16 10.45
C GLU A 151 10.79 8.56 11.70
N ARG A 152 11.60 8.08 12.65
CA ARG A 152 11.18 7.47 13.91
C ARG A 152 12.01 8.05 15.05
N GLY A 153 11.66 9.25 15.50
CA GLY A 153 12.48 10.04 16.44
C GLY A 153 13.70 10.68 15.80
N GLY A 154 14.20 10.10 14.72
CA GLY A 154 15.10 10.72 13.75
C GLY A 154 15.04 9.95 12.45
N GLU A 155 15.82 10.41 11.47
CA GLU A 155 15.98 9.68 10.23
C GLU A 155 16.72 8.35 10.48
N VAL A 156 16.13 7.27 9.95
CA VAL A 156 16.67 5.91 10.01
C VAL A 156 16.58 5.31 8.61
N THR A 157 17.68 4.70 8.15
CA THR A 157 17.74 3.96 6.90
C THR A 157 17.89 2.47 7.21
N ALA A 158 16.91 1.67 6.79
CA ALA A 158 16.79 0.25 7.08
C ALA A 158 16.72 -0.57 5.79
N CYS A 159 16.96 -1.88 5.85
CA CYS A 159 16.77 -2.74 4.69
C CYS A 159 15.29 -2.84 4.30
N LEU A 160 14.99 -3.00 3.01
CA LEU A 160 13.65 -3.33 2.53
C LEU A 160 13.15 -4.66 3.11
N ASP A 161 14.06 -5.62 3.28
CA ASP A 161 13.77 -6.84 4.02
C ASP A 161 13.89 -6.58 5.53
N ARG A 162 12.74 -6.68 6.20
CA ARG A 162 12.63 -6.51 7.65
C ARG A 162 13.38 -7.57 8.44
N ASP A 163 13.75 -8.69 7.83
CA ASP A 163 14.49 -9.76 8.50
C ASP A 163 16.02 -9.58 8.36
N CYS A 164 16.48 -8.64 7.52
CA CYS A 164 17.89 -8.34 7.31
C CYS A 164 18.39 -7.20 8.22
N THR A 165 17.80 -6.01 8.11
CA THR A 165 18.12 -4.86 8.95
C THR A 165 16.81 -4.15 9.32
N PRO A 166 16.15 -4.57 10.42
CA PRO A 166 14.84 -4.07 10.79
C PRO A 166 14.89 -2.59 11.20
N ILE A 167 13.83 -1.83 10.89
CA ILE A 167 13.65 -0.46 11.40
C ILE A 167 13.67 -0.46 12.94
N ALA A 168 13.08 -1.47 13.58
CA ALA A 168 12.98 -1.55 15.04
C ALA A 168 14.36 -1.54 15.71
N ASP A 169 15.26 -2.39 15.24
CA ASP A 169 16.61 -2.53 15.81
C ASP A 169 17.40 -1.22 15.70
N LEU A 170 17.31 -0.54 14.55
CA LEU A 170 17.98 0.74 14.33
C LEU A 170 17.41 1.88 15.18
N VAL A 171 16.10 1.85 15.44
CA VAL A 171 15.43 2.81 16.33
C VAL A 171 15.80 2.52 17.79
N ALA A 172 15.79 1.25 18.19
CA ALA A 172 16.18 0.80 19.52
C ALA A 172 17.65 1.15 19.82
N GLU A 173 18.58 0.84 18.91
CA GLU A 173 20.00 1.21 19.02
C GLU A 173 20.19 2.71 19.30
N ARG A 174 19.32 3.54 18.72
CA ARG A 174 19.42 5.00 18.84
C ARG A 174 18.69 5.58 20.06
N PHE A 175 17.55 5.00 20.44
CA PHE A 175 16.61 5.63 21.37
C PHE A 175 16.27 4.81 22.62
N ASP A 176 16.78 3.58 22.75
CA ASP A 176 16.62 2.80 23.98
C ASP A 176 17.20 3.53 25.17
N GLY A 177 16.36 3.76 26.18
CA GLY A 177 16.67 4.50 27.39
C GLY A 177 16.97 5.99 27.17
N ALA A 178 16.77 6.52 25.96
CA ALA A 178 17.06 7.92 25.65
C ALA A 178 16.08 8.91 26.29
N TRP A 179 14.89 8.43 26.67
CA TRP A 179 13.84 9.25 27.27
C TRP A 179 13.43 8.67 28.62
N ALA A 180 13.21 9.54 29.60
CA ALA A 180 12.67 9.14 30.89
C ALA A 180 11.14 9.11 30.85
N CYS A 181 10.55 8.03 31.35
CA CYS A 181 9.14 7.96 31.67
C CYS A 181 8.81 8.94 32.80
N ARG A 182 7.52 9.26 32.98
CA ARG A 182 7.04 10.10 34.08
C ARG A 182 7.33 9.53 35.48
N CYS A 183 7.50 8.21 35.60
CA CYS A 183 7.95 7.58 36.85
C CYS A 183 9.46 7.71 37.09
N GLY A 184 10.22 8.23 36.11
CA GLY A 184 11.67 8.41 36.15
C GLY A 184 12.48 7.27 35.54
N ALA A 185 11.86 6.11 35.26
CA ALA A 185 12.51 4.99 34.61
C ALA A 185 12.81 5.29 33.12
N PRO A 186 13.89 4.74 32.54
CA PRO A 186 14.14 4.84 31.11
C PRO A 186 13.04 4.15 30.29
N LEU A 187 12.66 4.74 29.16
CA LEU A 187 11.78 4.12 28.17
C LEU A 187 12.59 3.24 27.22
N GLU A 188 12.13 2.04 26.95
CA GLU A 188 12.71 1.07 26.02
C GLU A 188 11.88 1.03 24.73
N ILE A 189 12.52 0.84 23.57
CA ILE A 189 11.84 0.73 22.29
C ILE A 189 11.34 -0.71 22.08
N GLU A 190 10.04 -0.82 21.85
CA GLU A 190 9.37 -2.09 21.59
C GLU A 190 8.70 -2.08 20.21
N ALA A 191 8.68 -3.23 19.54
CA ALA A 191 8.10 -3.39 18.20
C ALA A 191 6.79 -4.19 18.17
N ASP A 192 6.20 -4.53 19.32
CA ASP A 192 4.93 -5.26 19.34
C ASP A 192 3.78 -4.35 18.84
N ARG A 193 3.12 -4.79 17.77
CA ARG A 193 2.01 -4.06 17.09
C ARG A 193 2.38 -2.64 16.65
N GLY A 194 3.64 -2.41 16.27
CA GLY A 194 4.18 -1.12 15.88
C GLY A 194 5.31 -0.67 16.81
N LEU A 195 5.92 0.47 16.53
CA LEU A 195 7.01 1.00 17.36
C LEU A 195 6.45 1.81 18.53
N HIS A 196 6.86 1.44 19.74
CA HIS A 196 6.46 2.06 20.99
C HIS A 196 7.67 2.36 21.86
N ALA A 197 7.60 3.39 22.69
CA ALA A 197 8.48 3.61 23.80
C ALA A 197 7.73 3.16 25.07
N ALA A 198 8.20 2.08 25.70
CA ALA A 198 7.56 1.42 26.81
C ALA A 198 8.38 1.55 28.09
N CYS A 199 7.71 1.67 29.22
CA CYS A 199 8.32 1.77 30.52
C CYS A 199 8.25 0.42 31.24
N PRO A 200 9.38 -0.22 31.58
CA PRO A 200 9.37 -1.52 32.27
C PRO A 200 8.81 -1.44 33.70
N ASP A 201 8.88 -0.25 34.33
CA ASP A 201 8.52 -0.08 35.75
C ASP A 201 7.03 0.23 36.01
N CYS A 202 6.31 0.80 35.04
CA CYS A 202 4.95 1.29 35.27
C CYS A 202 3.97 1.00 34.12
N ASP A 203 4.32 0.11 33.20
CA ASP A 203 3.51 -0.35 32.05
C ASP A 203 3.04 0.78 31.10
N ALA A 204 3.65 1.97 31.18
CA ALA A 204 3.34 3.07 30.27
C ALA A 204 3.89 2.73 28.89
N SER A 205 3.08 2.89 27.85
CA SER A 205 3.49 2.63 26.46
C SER A 205 3.01 3.74 25.55
N TYR A 206 3.93 4.31 24.78
CA TYR A 206 3.69 5.43 23.90
C TYR A 206 4.04 5.07 22.48
N ARG A 207 3.09 5.15 21.55
CA ARG A 207 3.35 4.91 20.13
C ARG A 207 4.29 5.99 19.58
N LEU A 208 5.39 5.58 18.94
CA LEU A 208 6.31 6.51 18.29
C LEU A 208 5.62 7.26 17.15
N PRO A 209 5.63 8.60 17.16
CA PRO A 209 5.21 9.41 16.02
C PRO A 209 6.10 9.19 14.78
N ARG A 210 5.53 9.49 13.61
CA ARG A 210 6.27 9.53 12.34
C ARG A 210 6.86 10.92 12.18
N GLY A 211 8.11 11.07 12.59
CA GLY A 211 8.75 12.36 12.69
C GLY A 211 10.06 12.30 13.44
N THR A 212 10.65 13.46 13.64
CA THR A 212 11.93 13.64 14.33
C THR A 212 11.72 14.32 15.67
N VAL A 213 12.46 13.92 16.70
CA VAL A 213 12.41 14.59 18.01
C VAL A 213 12.89 16.03 17.84
N ASP A 214 12.06 16.96 18.29
CA ASP A 214 12.33 18.40 18.28
C ASP A 214 11.88 19.01 19.62
N GLY A 215 12.71 18.82 20.65
CA GLY A 215 12.51 19.34 21.99
C GLY A 215 11.69 18.44 22.92
N THR A 216 11.03 19.07 23.90
CA THR A 216 10.37 18.40 25.02
C THR A 216 9.02 19.06 25.30
N CYS A 217 7.98 18.25 25.50
CA CYS A 217 6.66 18.72 25.88
C CYS A 217 6.59 19.16 27.34
N GLU A 218 5.49 19.80 27.74
CA GLU A 218 5.24 20.18 29.13
C GLU A 218 5.18 18.99 30.09
N CYS A 219 4.79 17.80 29.60
CA CYS A 219 4.79 16.58 30.41
C CYS A 219 6.17 15.96 30.61
N GLY A 220 7.24 16.56 30.07
CA GLY A 220 8.62 16.09 30.18
C GLY A 220 9.03 15.04 29.14
N LEU A 221 8.08 14.55 28.33
CA LEU A 221 8.34 13.61 27.24
C LEU A 221 8.77 14.34 25.96
N PRO A 222 9.44 13.67 25.01
CA PRO A 222 9.92 14.30 23.78
C PRO A 222 8.77 14.82 22.91
N ALA A 223 8.99 15.99 22.32
CA ALA A 223 8.17 16.54 21.24
C ALA A 223 8.73 16.07 19.90
N PHE A 224 7.86 15.83 18.92
CA PHE A 224 8.20 15.38 17.57
C PHE A 224 7.70 16.40 16.57
N GLU A 225 8.56 16.83 15.65
CA GLU A 225 8.12 17.49 14.42
C GLU A 225 7.61 16.42 13.46
N THR A 226 6.35 16.55 13.03
CA THR A 226 5.70 15.60 12.11
C THR A 226 5.16 16.33 10.88
N PRO A 227 4.81 15.64 9.79
CA PRO A 227 4.19 16.28 8.62
C PRO A 227 2.87 17.03 8.94
N SER A 228 2.20 16.67 10.03
CA SER A 228 0.99 17.35 10.52
C SER A 228 1.26 18.45 11.56
N GLY A 229 2.53 18.75 11.83
CA GLY A 229 2.99 19.69 12.86
C GLY A 229 3.52 19.02 14.13
N PRO A 230 3.90 19.81 15.15
CA PRO A 230 4.46 19.32 16.40
C PRO A 230 3.49 18.39 17.15
N ARG A 231 3.99 17.27 17.67
CA ARG A 231 3.22 16.30 18.46
C ARG A 231 4.04 15.75 19.62
N CYS A 232 3.42 15.60 20.78
CA CYS A 232 4.08 14.94 21.90
C CYS A 232 4.14 13.41 21.73
N LEU A 233 5.16 12.75 22.31
CA LEU A 233 5.21 11.29 22.42
C LEU A 233 3.95 10.72 23.09
N ASP A 234 3.49 11.39 24.14
CA ASP A 234 2.21 11.09 24.76
C ASP A 234 1.09 11.83 24.05
N GLY A 235 0.19 11.07 23.42
CA GLY A 235 -0.98 11.61 22.72
C GLY A 235 -1.96 12.35 23.63
N ASP A 236 -1.94 12.07 24.94
CA ASP A 236 -2.79 12.75 25.93
C ASP A 236 -2.19 14.08 26.39
N CYS A 237 -0.90 14.35 26.08
CA CYS A 237 -0.29 15.64 26.30
C CYS A 237 -0.62 16.59 25.14
N GLY A 238 -1.59 17.47 25.36
CA GLY A 238 -2.10 18.40 24.34
C GLY A 238 -1.16 19.57 23.96
N GLN A 239 0.06 19.64 24.48
CA GLN A 239 0.99 20.76 24.26
C GLN A 239 2.43 20.28 24.05
N ALA A 240 2.81 20.07 22.79
CA ALA A 240 4.22 20.04 22.42
C ALA A 240 4.75 21.49 22.47
N LEU A 241 5.72 21.77 23.35
CA LEU A 241 6.41 23.06 23.32
C LEU A 241 7.19 23.12 22.00
N THR A 242 7.04 24.20 21.25
CA THR A 242 7.87 24.42 20.05
C THR A 242 9.31 24.68 20.50
N ALA A 243 10.25 23.81 20.11
CA ALA A 243 11.66 24.05 20.35
C ALA A 243 12.15 25.24 19.51
N GLY A 244 13.19 25.92 20.02
CA GLY A 244 13.59 27.27 19.65
C GLY A 244 13.81 27.52 18.17
N GLY A 245 13.36 28.69 17.72
CA GLY A 245 13.51 29.16 16.35
C GLY A 245 14.94 29.00 15.83
N ARG A 246 15.06 28.48 14.61
CA ARG A 246 16.24 28.72 13.79
C ARG A 246 16.35 30.23 13.63
N ASP A 247 17.30 30.83 14.32
CA ASP A 247 17.84 32.13 13.94
C ASP A 247 18.29 32.01 12.48
N ARG A 248 17.45 32.56 11.59
CA ARG A 248 17.85 32.93 10.24
C ARG A 248 18.80 34.11 10.41
N ASN A 249 20.07 33.81 10.62
CA ASN A 249 21.10 34.84 10.63
C ASN A 249 21.43 35.20 9.17
N SER A 250 21.10 36.47 8.87
CA SER A 250 21.64 37.41 7.88
C SER A 250 22.35 36.90 6.63
#